data_AF-A0A519KU55-F1
#
_entry.id   AF-A0A519KU55-F1
#
_cell.length_a   1.000
_cell.length_b   1.000
_cell.length_c   1.000
_cell.angle_alpha   90.00
_cell.angle_beta   90.00
_cell.angle_gamma   90.00
#
_symmetry.space_group_name_H-M   'P 1'
#
loop_
_entity.id
_entity.type
_entity.pdbx_description
1 polymer ?
#
loop_
_entity_poly.entity_id
_entity_poly.type
_entity_poly.pdbx_seq_one_letter_code
_entity_poly.pdbx_strand_id
1 'polypeptide(L)'
;MNWISKLFNKQNIFLFLLIGMVILAKVIPFHESYNQYFNLAGFIDWGIAGIFLLYGLKLNLKEVVKDVSNWKLHLLIQSGTFIIFPLLALMFYPFLKDTSYYNIWLSVFFLASLPSTVSSSVVMVSIAKGNVTSAIFNASISGIIGIVMTPLLMSFFLTSNGEGGNQSEIIQQLLLKVLLPIILGIILNPIFKKWVTKYANVISEFDRLIILLIVYESFSTAFIEN
;
A
#
# COMPACT_ATOMS: atom_id res chain seq x y z
N MET A 1 -23.33 -27.74 -3.39
CA MET A 1 -22.78 -26.39 -3.63
C MET A 1 -21.32 -26.41 -3.18
N ASN A 2 -20.38 -26.57 -4.13
CA ASN A 2 -19.04 -27.10 -3.85
C ASN A 2 -18.17 -26.13 -3.05
N TRP A 3 -17.83 -26.49 -1.81
CA TRP A 3 -16.90 -25.77 -0.95
C TRP A 3 -15.55 -25.47 -1.62
N ILE A 4 -15.10 -26.36 -2.50
CA ILE A 4 -13.86 -26.23 -3.27
C ILE A 4 -13.90 -25.00 -4.20
N SER A 5 -15.02 -24.71 -4.86
CA SER A 5 -15.10 -23.52 -5.73
C SER A 5 -15.19 -22.21 -4.95
N LYS A 6 -15.67 -22.25 -3.69
CA LYS A 6 -15.58 -21.12 -2.75
C LYS A 6 -14.16 -20.89 -2.26
N LEU A 7 -13.41 -21.96 -2.02
CA LEU A 7 -12.00 -21.91 -1.62
C LEU A 7 -11.10 -21.34 -2.71
N PHE A 8 -11.36 -21.64 -3.98
CA PHE A 8 -10.59 -21.12 -5.14
C PHE A 8 -11.21 -19.87 -5.79
N ASN A 9 -11.80 -18.96 -5.01
CA ASN A 9 -12.16 -17.63 -5.52
C ASN A 9 -10.87 -16.82 -5.79
N LYS A 10 -10.90 -15.86 -6.74
CA LYS A 10 -9.76 -15.01 -7.13
C LYS A 10 -9.02 -14.36 -5.96
N GLN A 11 -9.73 -13.94 -4.90
CA GLN A 11 -9.11 -13.38 -3.70
C GLN A 11 -8.28 -14.42 -2.93
N ASN A 12 -8.81 -15.63 -2.75
CA ASN A 12 -8.12 -16.70 -2.06
C ASN A 12 -6.93 -17.22 -2.89
N ILE A 13 -7.07 -17.29 -4.22
CA ILE A 13 -5.97 -17.64 -5.13
C ILE A 13 -4.81 -16.66 -4.96
N PHE A 14 -5.08 -15.36 -4.90
CA PHE A 14 -4.03 -14.37 -4.68
C PHE A 14 -3.30 -14.56 -3.34
N LEU A 15 -4.04 -14.90 -2.27
CA LEU A 15 -3.42 -15.24 -0.98
C LEU A 15 -2.52 -16.48 -1.09
N PHE A 16 -2.96 -17.54 -1.79
CA PHE A 16 -2.14 -18.71 -2.02
C PHE A 16 -0.88 -18.39 -2.86
N LEU A 17 -0.99 -17.50 -3.85
CA LEU A 17 0.14 -17.04 -4.63
C LEU A 17 1.14 -16.24 -3.78
N LEU A 18 0.68 -15.41 -2.84
CA LEU A 18 1.57 -14.71 -1.90
C LEU A 18 2.38 -15.71 -1.05
N ILE A 19 1.70 -16.71 -0.48
CA ILE A 19 2.37 -17.80 0.25
C ILE A 19 3.35 -18.54 -0.68
N GLY A 20 2.92 -18.81 -1.91
CA GLY A 20 3.76 -19.42 -2.95
C GLY A 20 5.03 -18.61 -3.24
N MET A 21 4.94 -17.28 -3.32
CA MET A 21 6.10 -16.40 -3.52
C MET A 21 7.07 -16.42 -2.35
N VAL A 22 6.57 -16.50 -1.11
CA VAL A 22 7.43 -16.65 0.08
C VAL A 22 8.15 -17.99 0.07
N ILE A 23 7.46 -19.08 -0.26
CA ILE A 23 8.07 -20.41 -0.39
C ILE A 23 9.09 -20.41 -1.53
N LEU A 24 8.76 -19.81 -2.67
CA LEU A 24 9.64 -19.71 -3.81
C LEU A 24 10.91 -18.93 -3.46
N ALA A 25 10.78 -17.77 -2.79
CA ALA A 25 11.91 -16.98 -2.31
C ALA A 25 12.83 -17.77 -1.37
N LYS A 26 12.27 -18.69 -0.57
CA LYS A 26 13.05 -19.56 0.31
C LYS A 26 13.83 -20.65 -0.44
N VAL A 27 13.22 -21.24 -1.49
CA VAL A 27 13.83 -22.35 -2.24
C VAL A 27 14.78 -21.84 -3.33
N ILE A 28 14.42 -20.75 -3.99
CA ILE A 28 15.15 -20.10 -5.07
C ILE A 28 15.12 -18.59 -4.80
N PRO A 29 16.01 -18.07 -3.93
CA PRO A 29 16.06 -16.63 -3.68
C PRO A 29 16.63 -15.89 -4.90
N PHE A 30 16.10 -14.69 -5.15
CA PHE A 30 16.67 -13.78 -6.12
C PHE A 30 17.95 -13.14 -5.58
N HIS A 31 19.11 -13.51 -6.15
CA HIS A 31 20.40 -12.94 -5.76
C HIS A 31 20.69 -11.64 -6.50
N GLU A 32 21.37 -10.69 -5.84
CA GLU A 32 21.77 -9.42 -6.46
C GLU A 32 22.63 -9.59 -7.72
N SER A 33 23.40 -10.69 -7.81
CA SER A 33 24.20 -11.01 -9.00
C SER A 33 23.35 -11.22 -10.26
N TYR A 34 22.05 -11.49 -10.13
CA TYR A 34 21.13 -11.62 -11.26
C TYR A 34 20.72 -10.28 -11.86
N ASN A 35 20.95 -9.16 -11.16
CA ASN A 35 20.65 -7.80 -11.66
C ASN A 35 21.41 -7.46 -12.96
N GLN A 36 22.51 -8.15 -13.26
CA GLN A 36 23.22 -8.01 -14.53
C GLN A 36 22.39 -8.48 -15.74
N TYR A 37 21.48 -9.43 -15.55
CA TYR A 37 20.62 -9.98 -16.59
C TYR A 37 19.22 -9.36 -16.55
N PHE A 38 18.67 -9.20 -15.35
CA PHE A 38 17.36 -8.60 -15.14
C PHE A 38 17.34 -7.85 -13.81
N ASN A 39 17.25 -6.52 -13.88
CA ASN A 39 17.10 -5.69 -12.69
C ASN A 39 15.65 -5.78 -12.17
N LEU A 40 15.42 -6.73 -11.27
CA LEU A 40 14.09 -6.98 -10.69
C LEU A 40 13.59 -5.79 -9.88
N ALA A 41 14.45 -5.20 -9.05
CA ALA A 41 14.12 -4.01 -8.25
C ALA A 41 13.70 -2.83 -9.13
N GLY A 42 14.44 -2.59 -10.22
CA GLY A 42 14.10 -1.55 -11.20
C GLY A 42 12.77 -1.82 -11.91
N PHE A 43 12.49 -3.07 -12.28
CA PHE A 43 11.20 -3.45 -12.86
C PHE A 43 10.04 -3.22 -11.88
N ILE A 44 10.22 -3.59 -10.61
CA ILE A 44 9.26 -3.35 -9.54
C ILE A 44 9.04 -1.85 -9.35
N ASP A 45 10.10 -1.04 -9.31
CA ASP A 45 10.01 0.41 -9.17
C ASP A 45 9.16 1.07 -10.27
N TRP A 46 9.41 0.70 -11.53
CA TRP A 46 8.59 1.17 -12.66
C TRP A 46 7.16 0.64 -12.59
N GLY A 47 6.98 -0.60 -12.12
CA GLY A 47 5.68 -1.21 -11.87
C GLY A 47 4.87 -0.43 -10.83
N ILE A 48 5.48 -0.07 -9.71
CA ILE A 48 4.90 0.75 -8.64
C ILE A 48 4.47 2.11 -9.20
N ALA A 49 5.36 2.81 -9.91
CA ALA A 49 5.03 4.09 -10.53
C ALA A 49 3.87 3.97 -11.53
N GLY A 50 3.85 2.90 -12.34
CA GLY A 50 2.78 2.60 -13.27
C GLY A 50 1.43 2.34 -12.59
N ILE A 51 1.41 1.55 -11.50
CA ILE A 51 0.20 1.29 -10.72
C ILE A 51 -0.37 2.57 -10.14
N PHE A 52 0.48 3.41 -9.54
CA PHE A 52 0.08 4.68 -8.95
C PHE A 52 -0.43 5.68 -10.00
N LEU A 53 0.17 5.72 -11.19
CA LEU A 53 -0.37 6.45 -12.34
C LEU A 53 -1.77 5.95 -12.72
N LEU A 54 -1.96 4.62 -12.81
CA LEU A 54 -3.24 4.01 -13.15
C LEU A 54 -4.30 4.23 -12.07
N TYR A 55 -3.92 4.34 -10.80
CA TYR A 55 -4.82 4.72 -9.71
C TYR A 55 -5.28 6.17 -9.86
N GLY A 56 -4.37 7.11 -10.16
CA GLY A 56 -4.74 8.48 -10.52
C GLY A 56 -5.69 8.55 -11.71
N LEU A 57 -5.44 7.74 -12.75
CA LEU A 57 -6.29 7.63 -13.93
C LEU A 57 -7.66 6.98 -13.68
N LYS A 58 -7.81 6.16 -12.64
CA LYS A 58 -9.12 5.57 -12.25
C LYS A 58 -9.92 6.49 -11.35
N LEU A 59 -9.25 7.44 -10.69
CA LEU A 59 -9.85 8.33 -9.70
C LEU A 59 -11.05 9.09 -10.28
N ASN A 60 -12.17 9.11 -9.56
CA ASN A 60 -13.32 9.91 -9.90
C ASN A 60 -13.51 11.04 -8.88
N LEU A 61 -12.80 12.16 -9.10
CA LEU A 61 -12.87 13.34 -8.22
C LEU A 61 -14.29 13.85 -8.01
N LYS A 62 -15.18 13.71 -9.00
CA LYS A 62 -16.57 14.17 -8.88
C LYS A 62 -17.38 13.33 -7.88
N GLU A 63 -17.10 12.02 -7.80
CA GLU A 63 -17.71 11.14 -6.79
C GLU A 63 -17.11 11.41 -5.41
N VAL A 64 -15.79 11.65 -5.33
CA VAL A 64 -15.11 12.05 -4.09
C VAL A 64 -15.69 13.37 -3.54
N VAL A 65 -16.01 14.33 -4.40
CA VAL A 65 -16.55 15.63 -3.97
C VAL A 65 -18.06 15.56 -3.65
N LYS A 66 -18.82 14.69 -4.30
CA LYS A 66 -20.28 14.59 -4.10
C LYS A 66 -20.67 14.01 -2.74
N ASP A 67 -19.85 13.18 -2.13
CA ASP A 67 -20.14 12.55 -0.82
C ASP A 67 -19.62 13.38 0.38
N VAL A 68 -19.11 14.59 0.16
CA VAL A 68 -18.51 15.48 1.19
C VAL A 68 -19.53 16.01 2.21
N SER A 69 -20.84 15.71 2.07
CA SER A 69 -21.88 16.31 2.93
C SER A 69 -21.74 15.96 4.42
N ASN A 70 -21.06 14.85 4.76
CA ASN A 70 -20.81 14.41 6.14
C ASN A 70 -19.35 14.63 6.59
N TRP A 71 -18.76 15.79 6.28
CA TRP A 71 -17.35 16.11 6.56
C TRP A 71 -16.89 15.81 8.00
N LYS A 72 -17.76 15.96 9.03
CA LYS A 72 -17.43 15.62 10.42
C LYS A 72 -17.12 14.13 10.61
N LEU A 73 -17.92 13.26 9.98
CA LEU A 73 -17.70 11.82 10.01
C LEU A 73 -16.40 11.46 9.30
N HIS A 74 -16.15 12.07 8.14
CA HIS A 74 -14.92 11.83 7.38
C HIS A 74 -13.69 12.24 8.17
N LEU A 75 -13.70 13.45 8.75
CA LEU A 75 -12.60 13.95 9.57
C LEU A 75 -12.33 13.03 10.75
N LEU A 76 -13.38 12.61 11.48
CA LEU A 76 -13.23 11.66 12.59
C LEU A 76 -12.54 10.37 12.16
N ILE A 77 -12.96 9.77 11.05
CA ILE A 77 -12.40 8.51 10.56
C ILE A 77 -10.95 8.71 10.10
N GLN A 78 -10.65 9.76 9.32
CA GLN A 78 -9.28 10.01 8.85
C GLN A 78 -8.32 10.36 10.00
N SER A 79 -8.77 11.12 11.00
CA SER A 79 -8.00 11.36 12.22
C SER A 79 -7.80 10.07 13.02
N GLY A 80 -8.81 9.19 13.08
CA GLY A 80 -8.64 7.84 13.63
C GLY A 80 -7.48 7.09 12.97
N THR A 81 -7.50 7.03 11.63
CA THR A 81 -6.52 6.29 10.83
C THR A 81 -5.11 6.88 10.90
N PHE A 82 -4.95 8.18 10.68
CA PHE A 82 -3.61 8.79 10.49
C PHE A 82 -3.08 9.57 11.69
N ILE A 83 -3.85 9.67 12.77
CA ILE A 83 -3.42 10.35 14.00
C ILE A 83 -3.53 9.39 15.18
N ILE A 84 -4.73 8.86 15.47
CA ILE A 84 -4.96 8.07 16.68
C ILE A 84 -4.17 6.75 16.63
N PHE A 85 -4.26 5.96 15.55
CA PHE A 85 -3.52 4.69 15.47
C PHE A 85 -1.99 4.86 15.49
N PRO A 86 -1.39 5.77 14.69
CA PRO A 86 0.04 6.05 14.80
C PRO A 86 0.47 6.53 16.19
N LEU A 87 -0.33 7.39 16.86
CA LEU A 87 -0.04 7.84 18.22
C LEU A 87 -0.07 6.69 19.24
N LEU A 88 -0.99 5.74 19.08
CA LEU A 88 -1.02 4.54 19.93
C LEU A 88 0.27 3.72 19.77
N ALA A 89 0.77 3.55 18.55
CA ALA A 89 2.06 2.89 18.32
C ALA A 89 3.24 3.73 18.86
N LEU A 90 3.18 5.06 18.70
CA LEU A 90 4.17 6.01 19.18
C LEU A 90 4.34 5.97 20.70
N MET A 91 3.28 5.71 21.47
CA MET A 91 3.34 5.61 22.93
C MET A 91 4.37 4.57 23.42
N PHE A 92 4.64 3.55 22.61
CA PHE A 92 5.62 2.50 22.92
C PHE A 92 7.05 2.84 22.48
N TYR A 93 7.24 3.89 21.67
CA TYR A 93 8.54 4.27 21.12
C TYR A 93 9.64 4.47 22.19
N PRO A 94 9.42 5.22 23.29
CA PRO A 94 10.47 5.46 24.29
C PRO A 94 10.99 4.19 24.96
N PHE A 95 10.18 3.14 25.01
CA PHE A 95 10.53 1.86 25.63
C PHE A 95 11.30 0.93 24.67
N LEU A 96 11.18 1.15 23.35
CA LEU A 96 11.66 0.22 22.33
C LEU A 96 12.81 0.78 21.49
N LYS A 97 12.99 2.11 21.44
CA LYS A 97 13.95 2.80 20.57
C LYS A 97 15.41 2.33 20.73
N ASP A 98 15.85 2.02 21.95
CA ASP A 98 17.23 1.62 22.26
C ASP A 98 17.36 0.10 22.49
N THR A 99 16.39 -0.68 21.99
CA THR A 99 16.33 -2.12 22.19
C THR A 99 16.43 -2.86 20.85
N SER A 100 16.67 -4.18 20.90
CA SER A 100 16.61 -5.05 19.73
C SER A 100 15.22 -5.08 19.05
N TYR A 101 14.18 -4.57 19.72
CA TYR A 101 12.81 -4.54 19.22
C TYR A 101 12.47 -3.30 18.38
N TYR A 102 13.42 -2.37 18.17
CA TYR A 102 13.19 -1.15 17.39
C TYR A 102 12.63 -1.43 15.99
N ASN A 103 13.23 -2.36 15.24
CA ASN A 103 12.78 -2.70 13.89
C ASN A 103 11.37 -3.32 13.86
N ILE A 104 11.00 -4.06 14.91
CA ILE A 104 9.65 -4.60 15.06
C ILE A 104 8.67 -3.47 15.35
N TRP A 105 9.02 -2.56 16.26
CA TRP A 105 8.21 -1.37 16.54
C TRP A 105 8.02 -0.51 15.28
N LEU A 106 9.08 -0.29 14.50
CA LEU A 106 9.03 0.47 13.25
C LEU A 106 8.07 -0.18 12.24
N SER A 107 8.08 -1.52 12.15
CA SER A 107 7.16 -2.29 11.31
C SER A 107 5.69 -2.16 11.78
N VAL A 108 5.46 -2.17 13.09
CA VAL A 108 4.13 -1.95 13.69
C VAL A 108 3.67 -0.51 13.46
N PHE A 109 4.56 0.48 13.60
CA PHE A 109 4.28 1.88 13.35
C PHE A 109 3.95 2.14 11.87
N PHE A 110 4.65 1.48 10.95
CA PHE A 110 4.31 1.46 9.52
C PHE A 110 2.90 0.93 9.30
N LEU A 111 2.58 -0.25 9.85
CA LEU A 111 1.25 -0.85 9.75
C LEU A 111 0.16 0.06 10.32
N ALA A 112 0.42 0.71 11.46
CA ALA A 112 -0.51 1.64 12.10
C ALA A 112 -0.71 2.94 11.30
N SER A 113 0.21 3.26 10.40
CA SER A 113 0.19 4.45 9.54
C SER A 113 -0.43 4.19 8.17
N LEU A 114 -0.76 2.94 7.83
CA LEU A 114 -1.36 2.57 6.56
C LEU A 114 -2.83 3.01 6.44
N PRO A 115 -3.32 3.24 5.21
CA PRO A 115 -4.72 3.54 4.98
C PRO A 115 -5.68 2.38 5.30
N SER A 116 -6.95 2.70 5.49
CA SER A 116 -8.00 1.71 5.75
C SER A 116 -8.35 0.87 4.52
N THR A 117 -8.55 -0.44 4.71
CA THR A 117 -8.95 -1.35 3.62
C THR A 117 -10.43 -1.21 3.28
N VAL A 118 -10.78 -1.04 2.00
CA VAL A 118 -12.19 -0.91 1.56
C VAL A 118 -13.00 -2.15 1.90
N SER A 119 -12.47 -3.35 1.62
CA SER A 119 -13.21 -4.61 1.79
C SER A 119 -13.57 -4.90 3.25
N SER A 120 -12.60 -4.82 4.17
CA SER A 120 -12.84 -5.17 5.58
C SER A 120 -13.75 -4.13 6.25
N SER A 121 -13.50 -2.84 6.02
CA SER A 121 -14.29 -1.76 6.61
C SER A 121 -15.76 -1.82 6.20
N VAL A 122 -16.05 -2.12 4.93
CA VAL A 122 -17.42 -2.26 4.43
C VAL A 122 -18.14 -3.43 5.09
N VAL A 123 -17.47 -4.59 5.17
CA VAL A 123 -18.05 -5.78 5.80
C VAL A 123 -18.32 -5.53 7.28
N MET A 124 -17.34 -5.02 8.03
CA MET A 124 -17.49 -4.75 9.46
C MET A 124 -18.57 -3.71 9.76
N VAL A 125 -18.63 -2.62 8.99
CA VAL A 125 -19.66 -1.58 9.14
C VAL A 125 -21.05 -2.13 8.81
N SER A 126 -21.18 -2.98 7.79
CA SER A 126 -22.47 -3.61 7.46
C SER A 126 -22.97 -4.56 8.56
N ILE A 127 -22.07 -5.34 9.16
CA ILE A 127 -22.38 -6.20 10.33
C ILE A 127 -22.85 -5.34 11.51
N ALA A 128 -22.20 -4.20 11.74
CA ALA A 128 -22.58 -3.23 12.77
C ALA A 128 -23.85 -2.41 12.44
N LYS A 129 -24.51 -2.68 11.30
CA LYS A 129 -25.66 -1.90 10.77
C LYS A 129 -25.36 -0.40 10.61
N GLY A 130 -24.11 -0.05 10.34
CA GLY A 130 -23.66 1.31 10.11
C GLY A 130 -23.80 1.76 8.65
N ASN A 131 -23.29 2.96 8.35
CA ASN A 131 -23.36 3.55 7.01
C ASN A 131 -22.29 2.96 6.07
N VAL A 132 -22.70 1.97 5.27
CA VAL A 132 -21.82 1.29 4.28
C VAL A 132 -21.28 2.24 3.22
N THR A 133 -22.10 3.16 2.72
CA THR A 133 -21.68 4.14 1.71
C THR A 133 -20.53 5.01 2.23
N SER A 134 -20.68 5.54 3.45
CA SER A 134 -19.61 6.30 4.11
C SER A 134 -18.37 5.44 4.38
N ALA A 135 -18.52 4.15 4.64
CA ALA A 135 -17.36 3.24 4.80
C ALA A 135 -16.57 3.08 3.49
N ILE A 136 -17.26 2.87 2.36
CA ILE A 136 -16.63 2.79 1.02
C ILE A 136 -15.87 4.07 0.73
N PHE A 137 -16.53 5.22 0.95
CA PHE A 137 -15.96 6.52 0.68
C PHE A 137 -14.73 6.81 1.56
N ASN A 138 -14.84 6.61 2.88
CA ASN A 138 -13.73 6.87 3.80
C ASN A 138 -12.54 5.96 3.56
N ALA A 139 -12.77 4.69 3.21
CA ALA A 139 -11.67 3.79 2.87
C ALA A 139 -10.98 4.23 1.57
N SER A 140 -11.74 4.72 0.58
CA SER A 140 -11.19 5.26 -0.66
C SER A 140 -10.38 6.54 -0.44
N ILE A 141 -10.93 7.50 0.31
CA ILE A 141 -10.21 8.72 0.72
C ILE A 141 -8.97 8.39 1.53
N SER A 142 -9.09 7.46 2.49
CA SER A 142 -7.97 7.03 3.31
C SER A 142 -6.86 6.48 2.44
N GLY A 143 -7.16 5.66 1.42
CA GLY A 143 -6.18 5.21 0.43
C GLY A 143 -5.41 6.37 -0.21
N ILE A 144 -6.11 7.40 -0.70
CA ILE A 144 -5.50 8.58 -1.33
C ILE A 144 -4.65 9.37 -0.33
N ILE A 145 -5.16 9.59 0.89
CA ILE A 145 -4.43 10.30 1.94
C ILE A 145 -3.20 9.51 2.37
N GLY A 146 -3.32 8.19 2.53
CA GLY A 146 -2.28 7.28 3.02
C GLY A 146 -1.08 7.18 2.11
N ILE A 147 -1.27 7.38 0.79
CA ILE A 147 -0.19 7.53 -0.18
C ILE A 147 0.81 8.62 0.22
N VAL A 148 0.32 9.71 0.83
CA VAL A 148 1.14 10.83 1.29
C VAL A 148 1.41 10.76 2.79
N MET A 149 0.42 10.40 3.58
CA MET A 149 0.52 10.41 5.06
C MET A 149 1.38 9.28 5.61
N THR A 150 1.25 8.04 5.11
CA THR A 150 2.06 6.91 5.62
C THR A 150 3.54 7.23 5.52
N PRO A 151 4.05 7.68 4.35
CA PRO A 151 5.47 7.92 4.23
C PRO A 151 5.95 9.16 4.99
N LEU A 152 5.11 10.20 5.10
CA LEU A 152 5.41 11.36 5.96
C LEU A 152 5.55 10.95 7.43
N LEU A 153 4.62 10.14 7.94
CA LEU A 153 4.68 9.61 9.31
C LEU A 153 5.93 8.75 9.53
N MET A 154 6.28 7.90 8.57
CA MET A 154 7.49 7.07 8.64
C MET A 154 8.78 7.89 8.59
N SER A 155 8.80 9.01 7.86
CA SER A 155 10.01 9.82 7.66
C SER A 155 10.62 10.33 8.97
N PHE A 156 9.85 10.41 10.06
CA PHE A 156 10.36 10.81 11.38
C PHE A 156 11.25 9.74 12.05
N PHE A 157 11.16 8.48 11.62
CA PHE A 157 11.83 7.34 12.27
C PHE A 157 12.78 6.58 11.35
N LEU A 158 12.73 6.83 10.04
CA LEU A 158 13.68 6.23 9.09
C LEU A 158 15.10 6.82 9.19
N THR A 159 15.30 7.81 10.07
CA THR A 159 16.60 8.39 10.42
C THR A 159 17.07 7.87 11.77
N SER A 160 17.85 6.78 11.76
CA SER A 160 18.87 6.43 12.77
C SER A 160 19.23 4.97 12.54
N ASN A 161 20.47 4.71 12.08
CA ASN A 161 21.31 3.51 12.35
C ASN A 161 22.32 3.20 11.23
N GLY A 162 22.93 4.22 10.62
CA GLY A 162 24.06 4.01 9.71
C GLY A 162 24.32 5.22 8.83
N GLU A 163 25.57 5.64 8.79
CA GLU A 163 26.20 6.57 7.84
C GLU A 163 25.29 7.08 6.70
N GLY A 164 24.89 8.36 6.77
CA GLY A 164 24.56 9.15 5.57
C GLY A 164 23.25 8.89 4.83
N GLY A 165 22.30 8.11 5.36
CA GLY A 165 20.98 7.97 4.75
C GLY A 165 20.15 9.25 4.85
N ASN A 166 20.19 10.08 3.81
CA ASN A 166 19.50 11.37 3.79
C ASN A 166 17.99 11.17 3.85
N GLN A 167 17.33 11.62 4.92
CA GLN A 167 15.86 11.68 5.04
C GLN A 167 15.20 12.32 3.79
N SER A 168 15.91 13.25 3.15
CA SER A 168 15.49 13.87 1.89
C SER A 168 15.41 12.89 0.72
N GLU A 169 16.26 11.87 0.64
CA GLU A 169 16.24 10.87 -0.43
C GLU A 169 15.01 9.97 -0.34
N ILE A 170 14.63 9.53 0.86
CA ILE A 170 13.41 8.75 1.08
C ILE A 170 12.19 9.58 0.70
N ILE A 171 12.10 10.82 1.19
CA ILE A 171 11.02 11.76 0.84
C ILE A 171 10.99 12.00 -0.67
N GLN A 172 12.14 12.22 -1.30
CA GLN A 172 12.24 12.41 -2.75
C GLN A 172 11.78 11.17 -3.51
N GLN A 173 12.16 9.96 -3.09
CA GLN A 173 11.68 8.73 -3.71
C GLN A 173 10.16 8.60 -3.60
N LEU A 174 9.57 8.95 -2.47
CA LEU A 174 8.11 8.92 -2.29
C LEU A 174 7.41 9.94 -3.18
N LEU A 175 7.95 11.16 -3.27
CA LEU A 175 7.44 12.19 -4.15
C LEU A 175 7.52 11.75 -5.62
N LEU A 176 8.62 11.12 -6.04
CA LEU A 176 8.86 10.74 -7.43
C LEU A 176 8.20 9.42 -7.84
N LYS A 177 8.23 8.39 -7.00
CA LYS A 177 7.72 7.04 -7.32
C LYS A 177 6.24 6.89 -7.04
N VAL A 178 5.68 7.69 -6.13
CA VAL A 178 4.30 7.53 -5.66
C VAL A 178 3.46 8.77 -5.98
N LEU A 179 3.82 9.94 -5.43
CA LEU A 179 2.98 11.13 -5.54
C LEU A 179 2.91 11.70 -6.97
N LEU A 180 4.05 11.84 -7.63
CA LEU A 180 4.16 12.38 -8.98
C LEU A 180 3.34 11.55 -10.00
N PRO A 181 3.47 10.22 -10.07
CA PRO A 181 2.65 9.39 -10.96
C PRO A 181 1.15 9.57 -10.70
N ILE A 182 0.70 9.66 -9.45
CA ILE A 182 -0.72 9.86 -9.15
C ILE A 182 -1.21 11.19 -9.68
N ILE A 183 -0.47 12.27 -9.43
CA ILE A 183 -0.83 13.61 -9.90
C ILE A 183 -0.92 13.61 -11.43
N LEU A 184 0.07 13.03 -12.10
CA LEU A 184 0.04 12.87 -13.56
C LEU A 184 -1.19 12.07 -14.00
N GLY A 185 -1.52 10.98 -13.29
CA GLY A 185 -2.67 10.16 -13.59
C GLY A 185 -3.99 10.92 -13.43
N ILE A 186 -4.11 11.77 -12.41
CA ILE A 186 -5.28 12.62 -12.20
C ILE A 186 -5.42 13.66 -13.32
N ILE A 187 -4.32 14.30 -13.72
CA ILE A 187 -4.32 15.28 -14.83
C ILE A 187 -4.72 14.61 -16.15
N LEU A 188 -4.24 13.39 -16.38
CA LEU A 188 -4.51 12.61 -17.59
C LEU A 188 -5.87 11.89 -17.57
N ASN A 189 -6.54 11.81 -16.41
CA ASN A 189 -7.83 11.11 -16.23
C ASN A 189 -8.90 11.49 -17.26
N PRO A 190 -9.16 12.78 -17.59
CA PRO A 190 -10.21 13.14 -18.53
C PRO A 190 -10.01 12.54 -19.93
N ILE A 191 -8.76 12.30 -20.32
CA ILE A 191 -8.38 11.80 -21.64
C ILE A 191 -8.37 10.26 -21.65
N PHE A 192 -7.74 9.64 -20.65
CA PHE A 192 -7.46 8.20 -20.66
C PHE A 192 -8.43 7.35 -19.82
N LYS A 193 -9.37 7.95 -19.07
CA LYS A 193 -10.32 7.20 -18.22
C LYS A 193 -11.06 6.10 -18.98
N LYS A 194 -11.55 6.37 -20.19
CA LYS A 194 -12.27 5.36 -21.01
C LYS A 194 -11.39 4.15 -21.35
N TRP A 195 -10.12 4.38 -21.65
CA TRP A 195 -9.15 3.32 -21.95
C TRP A 195 -8.86 2.48 -20.70
N VAL A 196 -8.62 3.14 -19.57
CA VAL A 196 -8.37 2.49 -18.29
C VAL A 196 -9.58 1.68 -17.81
N THR A 197 -10.80 2.18 -18.00
CA THR A 197 -12.02 1.41 -17.69
C THR A 197 -12.18 0.21 -18.60
N LYS A 198 -11.78 0.31 -19.88
CA LYS A 198 -11.85 -0.79 -20.85
C LYS A 198 -10.89 -1.93 -20.48
N TYR A 199 -9.69 -1.62 -20.01
CA TYR A 199 -8.65 -2.59 -19.65
C TYR A 199 -8.52 -2.82 -18.13
N ALA A 200 -9.57 -2.54 -17.36
CA ALA A 200 -9.54 -2.59 -15.90
C ALA A 200 -9.10 -3.97 -15.35
N ASN A 201 -9.49 -5.05 -16.01
CA ASN A 201 -9.09 -6.41 -15.64
C ASN A 201 -7.59 -6.64 -15.82
N VAL A 202 -7.03 -6.29 -16.99
CA VAL A 202 -5.59 -6.43 -17.27
C VAL A 202 -4.78 -5.61 -16.27
N ILE A 203 -5.22 -4.38 -15.98
CA ILE A 203 -4.58 -3.52 -14.97
C ILE A 203 -4.62 -4.17 -13.58
N SER A 204 -5.72 -4.82 -13.20
CA SER A 204 -5.81 -5.50 -11.90
C SER A 204 -4.90 -6.72 -11.81
N GLU A 205 -4.69 -7.46 -12.90
CA GLU A 205 -3.75 -8.59 -12.90
C GLU A 205 -2.29 -8.10 -12.90
N PHE A 206 -1.99 -7.00 -13.59
CA PHE A 206 -0.68 -6.34 -13.52
C PHE A 206 -0.35 -5.87 -12.09
N ASP A 207 -1.31 -5.22 -11.42
CA ASP A 207 -1.20 -4.82 -10.01
C ASP A 207 -0.85 -6.00 -9.10
N ARG A 208 -1.59 -7.11 -9.22
CA ARG A 208 -1.31 -8.35 -8.47
C ARG A 208 0.07 -8.91 -8.77
N LEU A 209 0.50 -8.89 -10.03
CA LEU A 209 1.82 -9.38 -10.44
C LEU A 209 2.94 -8.58 -9.78
N ILE A 210 2.85 -7.24 -9.79
CA ILE A 210 3.86 -6.40 -9.12
C ILE A 210 3.89 -6.66 -7.62
N ILE A 211 2.73 -6.80 -6.97
CA ILE A 211 2.68 -7.13 -5.53
C ILE A 211 3.35 -8.50 -5.26
N LEU A 212 3.10 -9.51 -6.09
CA LEU A 212 3.74 -10.82 -5.96
C LEU A 212 5.26 -10.72 -6.11
N LEU A 213 5.75 -9.91 -7.05
CA LEU A 213 7.19 -9.68 -7.24
C LEU A 213 7.82 -8.92 -6.06
N ILE A 214 7.13 -7.93 -5.47
CA ILE A 214 7.58 -7.24 -4.26
C ILE A 214 7.76 -8.22 -3.11
N VAL A 215 6.79 -9.11 -2.89
CA VAL A 215 6.89 -10.13 -1.84
C VAL A 215 8.03 -11.09 -2.12
N TYR A 216 8.16 -11.58 -3.35
CA TYR A 216 9.24 -12.49 -3.72
C TYR A 216 10.63 -11.86 -3.54
N GLU A 217 10.82 -10.62 -4.00
CA GLU A 217 12.09 -9.89 -3.89
C GLU A 217 12.44 -9.58 -2.43
N SER A 218 11.52 -9.00 -1.67
CA SER A 218 11.73 -8.67 -0.25
C SER A 218 12.06 -9.90 0.60
N PHE A 219 11.35 -11.01 0.42
CA PHE A 219 11.64 -12.25 1.15
C PHE A 219 12.93 -12.92 0.67
N SER A 220 13.28 -12.82 -0.62
CA SER A 220 14.55 -13.35 -1.13
C SER A 220 15.73 -12.68 -0.44
N THR A 221 15.72 -11.34 -0.36
CA THR A 221 16.73 -10.57 0.36
C THR A 221 16.78 -10.97 1.83
N ALA A 222 15.63 -11.05 2.51
CA ALA A 222 15.57 -11.43 3.92
C ALA A 222 16.08 -12.86 4.22
N PHE A 223 15.92 -13.81 3.28
CA PHE A 223 16.45 -15.17 3.42
C PHE A 223 17.93 -15.29 3.04
N ILE A 224 18.48 -14.38 2.25
CA ILE A 224 19.92 -14.32 1.95
C ILE A 224 20.69 -13.68 3.11
N GLU A 225 20.11 -12.67 3.76
CA GLU A 225 20.75 -11.91 4.85
C GLU A 225 20.74 -12.61 6.22
N ASN A 226 19.88 -13.63 6.42
CA ASN A 226 19.82 -14.47 7.63
C ASN A 226 20.50 -15.82 7.44
#